data_AF-A0A1Q7LJ05-F1
#
_entry.id   AF-A0A1Q7LJ05-F1
#
_cell.length_a   1.000
_cell.length_b   1.000
_cell.length_c   1.000
_cell.angle_alpha   90.00
_cell.angle_beta   90.00
_cell.angle_gamma   90.00
#
_symmetry.space_group_name_H-M   'P 1'
#
loop_
_entity.id
_entity.type
_entity.pdbx_description
1 polymer ?
#
loop_
_entity_poly.entity_id
_entity_poly.type
_entity_poly.pdbx_seq_one_letter_code
_entity_poly.pdbx_strand_id
1 'polypeptide(L)'
;MITDGLNPFTVLLFLGSILAAVALTVTYVFARVTKRERIARISLRALLGGVGAYAILLICFSAASHSRVLAPGEEKHICEVDCHLAYSVAAAKSETLQSGQVRHVVTVKVRFDEQTIAPWRPKDASLSPNSRYVALVDSKGNRYVGSIDGLKRRLIPGESYTTDLVFDIPANAGQVRLILRNADPESVFIIGHENSFWHGKTTFQLPG
;
A
#
# COMPACT_ATOMS: atom_id res chain seq x y z
N MET A 1 -5.40 11.38 10.53
CA MET A 1 -4.46 10.94 9.46
C MET A 1 -4.97 9.61 8.92
N ILE A 2 -5.25 9.52 7.62
CA ILE A 2 -5.66 8.27 6.96
C ILE A 2 -4.42 7.68 6.32
N THR A 3 -3.95 6.54 6.83
CA THR A 3 -2.73 5.89 6.33
C THR A 3 -3.07 4.67 5.49
N ASP A 4 -2.06 4.16 4.76
CA ASP A 4 -2.07 2.84 4.12
C ASP A 4 -2.02 1.66 5.12
N GLY A 5 -1.91 1.95 6.42
CA GLY A 5 -1.86 0.96 7.49
C GLY A 5 -0.45 0.44 7.80
N LEU A 6 0.60 0.93 7.12
CA LEU A 6 1.98 0.58 7.45
C LEU A 6 2.40 1.30 8.74
N ASN A 7 2.81 0.56 9.77
CA ASN A 7 3.42 1.14 10.97
C ASN A 7 4.67 0.35 11.40
N PRO A 8 5.57 0.93 12.22
CA PRO A 8 6.81 0.26 12.61
C PRO A 8 6.58 -1.07 13.32
N PHE A 9 5.53 -1.19 14.13
CA PHE A 9 5.23 -2.41 14.87
C PHE A 9 4.81 -3.57 13.96
N THR A 10 3.97 -3.31 12.95
CA THR A 10 3.52 -4.33 12.00
C THR A 10 4.65 -4.77 11.08
N VAL A 11 5.53 -3.85 10.68
CA VAL A 11 6.74 -4.16 9.91
C VAL A 11 7.70 -5.01 10.74
N LEU A 12 7.99 -4.63 11.98
CA LEU A 12 8.87 -5.41 12.88
C LEU A 12 8.28 -6.79 13.20
N LEU A 13 6.96 -6.89 13.38
CA LEU A 13 6.29 -8.17 13.59
C LEU A 13 6.40 -9.08 12.36
N PHE A 14 6.27 -8.52 11.15
CA PHE A 14 6.44 -9.26 9.90
C PHE A 14 7.90 -9.73 9.71
N LEU A 15 8.87 -8.83 9.88
CA LEU A 15 10.30 -9.19 9.76
C LEU A 15 10.71 -10.21 10.83
N GLY A 16 10.24 -10.02 12.07
CA GLY A 16 10.46 -10.93 13.17
C GLY A 16 9.86 -12.32 12.92
N SER A 17 8.67 -12.39 12.32
CA SER A 17 8.04 -13.68 11.98
C SER A 17 8.79 -14.40 10.86
N ILE A 18 9.31 -13.68 9.86
CA ILE A 18 10.18 -14.24 8.81
C ILE A 18 11.46 -14.80 9.43
N LEU A 19 12.16 -14.02 10.25
CA LEU A 19 13.42 -14.45 10.88
C LEU A 19 13.20 -15.66 11.77
N ALA A 20 12.13 -15.66 12.57
CA ALA A 20 11.77 -16.80 13.40
C ALA A 20 11.46 -18.04 12.54
N ALA A 21 10.71 -17.88 11.43
CA ALA A 21 10.40 -18.98 10.53
C ALA A 21 11.65 -19.57 9.88
N VAL A 22 12.60 -18.74 9.44
CA VAL A 22 13.90 -19.18 8.90
C VAL A 22 14.70 -19.93 9.96
N ALA A 23 14.86 -19.37 11.16
CA ALA A 23 15.59 -20.00 12.24
C ALA A 23 14.99 -21.35 12.67
N LEU A 24 13.66 -21.45 12.73
CA LEU A 24 12.94 -22.68 13.04
C LEU A 24 13.09 -23.72 11.92
N THR A 25 13.08 -23.28 10.66
CA THR A 25 13.29 -24.16 9.50
C THR A 25 14.71 -24.73 9.48
N VAL A 26 15.73 -23.89 9.68
CA VAL A 26 17.13 -24.34 9.77
C VAL A 26 17.30 -25.31 10.94
N THR A 27 16.73 -24.98 12.11
CA THR A 27 16.77 -25.84 13.30
C THR A 27 16.08 -27.18 13.04
N TYR A 28 14.93 -27.18 12.36
CA TYR A 28 14.22 -28.39 11.96
C TYR A 28 15.09 -29.28 11.06
N VAL A 29 15.67 -28.72 10.00
CA VAL A 29 16.53 -29.46 9.06
C VAL A 29 17.76 -30.03 9.78
N PHE A 30 18.44 -29.21 10.57
CA PHE A 30 19.61 -29.65 11.35
C PHE A 30 19.25 -30.76 12.35
N ALA A 31 18.13 -30.63 13.05
CA ALA A 31 17.65 -31.64 13.99
C ALA A 31 17.28 -32.95 13.28
N ARG A 32 16.73 -32.90 12.06
CA ARG A 32 16.44 -34.09 11.25
C ARG A 32 17.73 -34.79 10.80
N VAL A 33 18.73 -34.05 10.34
CA VAL A 33 20.04 -34.60 9.91
C VAL A 33 20.78 -35.22 11.10
N THR A 34 20.75 -34.58 12.26
CA THR A 34 21.39 -35.07 13.50
C THR A 34 20.52 -36.12 14.25
N LYS A 35 19.40 -36.56 13.66
CA LYS A 35 18.46 -37.53 14.24
C LYS A 35 17.90 -37.13 15.62
N ARG A 36 17.85 -35.84 15.91
CA ARG A 36 17.29 -35.26 17.14
C ARG A 36 15.78 -35.04 17.01
N GLU A 37 15.01 -36.12 17.00
CA GLU A 37 13.57 -36.13 16.68
C GLU A 37 12.69 -35.27 17.61
N ARG A 38 13.09 -35.12 18.89
CA ARG A 38 12.36 -34.23 19.81
C ARG A 38 12.47 -32.77 19.37
N ILE A 39 13.67 -32.31 19.04
CA ILE A 39 13.91 -30.92 18.60
C ILE A 39 13.20 -30.68 17.26
N ALA A 40 13.34 -31.60 16.30
CA ALA A 40 12.65 -31.49 15.01
C ALA A 40 11.13 -31.32 15.18
N ARG A 41 10.48 -32.15 16.02
CA ARG A 41 9.03 -32.02 16.26
C ARG A 41 8.65 -30.71 16.93
N ILE A 42 9.42 -30.24 17.92
CA ILE A 42 9.15 -28.96 18.59
C ILE A 42 9.30 -27.80 17.60
N SER A 43 10.39 -27.76 16.84
CA SER A 43 10.63 -26.71 15.83
C SER A 43 9.53 -26.67 14.78
N LEU A 44 9.08 -27.84 14.29
CA LEU A 44 8.00 -27.91 13.31
C LEU A 44 6.67 -27.42 13.90
N ARG A 45 6.32 -27.83 15.12
CA ARG A 45 5.09 -27.36 15.80
C ARG A 45 5.13 -25.86 16.06
N ALA A 46 6.26 -25.33 16.49
CA ALA A 46 6.45 -23.90 16.70
C ALA A 46 6.33 -23.12 15.39
N LEU A 47 6.90 -23.63 14.30
CA LEU A 47 6.80 -23.03 12.96
C LEU A 47 5.34 -22.99 12.49
N LEU A 48 4.64 -24.12 12.51
CA LEU A 48 3.25 -24.20 12.07
C LEU A 48 2.32 -23.37 12.97
N GLY A 49 2.54 -23.38 14.28
CA GLY A 49 1.79 -22.57 15.23
C GLY A 49 2.00 -21.08 15.01
N GLY A 50 3.23 -20.64 14.78
CA GLY A 50 3.58 -19.25 14.50
C GLY A 50 2.97 -18.75 13.17
N VAL A 51 3.11 -19.54 12.11
CA VAL A 51 2.49 -19.23 10.80
C VAL A 51 0.97 -19.17 10.92
N GLY A 52 0.36 -20.15 11.59
CA GLY A 52 -1.08 -20.17 11.83
C GLY A 52 -1.57 -18.96 12.62
N ALA A 53 -0.89 -18.60 13.71
CA ALA A 53 -1.21 -17.42 14.51
C ALA A 53 -1.10 -16.13 13.70
N TYR A 54 -0.04 -15.97 12.89
CA TYR A 54 0.14 -14.82 12.02
C TYR A 54 -0.99 -14.71 10.98
N ALA A 55 -1.33 -15.82 10.33
CA ALA A 55 -2.42 -15.87 9.34
C ALA A 55 -3.78 -15.53 9.96
N ILE A 56 -4.07 -16.02 11.16
CA ILE A 56 -5.30 -15.68 11.90
C ILE A 56 -5.35 -14.18 12.18
N LEU A 57 -4.26 -13.59 12.69
CA LEU A 57 -4.20 -12.15 12.94
C LEU A 57 -4.40 -11.34 11.65
N LEU A 58 -3.72 -11.71 10.56
CA LEU A 58 -3.86 -11.06 9.26
C LEU A 58 -5.32 -11.06 8.77
N ILE A 59 -6.00 -12.20 8.88
CA ILE A 59 -7.40 -12.36 8.47
C ILE A 59 -8.32 -11.55 9.39
N CYS A 60 -8.16 -11.63 10.71
CA CYS A 60 -9.00 -10.90 11.66
C CYS A 60 -8.95 -9.39 11.43
N PHE A 61 -7.74 -8.81 11.28
CA PHE A 61 -7.58 -7.39 11.00
C PHE A 61 -8.15 -7.00 9.64
N SER A 62 -7.98 -7.85 8.63
CA SER A 62 -8.53 -7.60 7.30
C SER A 62 -10.06 -7.64 7.30
N ALA A 63 -10.67 -8.60 7.99
CA ALA A 63 -12.12 -8.72 8.10
C ALA A 63 -12.75 -7.59 8.94
N ALA A 64 -12.04 -7.08 9.94
CA ALA A 64 -12.49 -5.96 10.77
C ALA A 64 -12.29 -4.58 10.11
N SER A 65 -11.61 -4.53 8.96
CA SER A 65 -11.30 -3.27 8.29
C SER A 65 -12.46 -2.76 7.42
N HIS A 66 -12.52 -1.43 7.24
CA HIS A 66 -13.57 -0.78 6.45
C HIS A 66 -13.00 -0.07 5.23
N SER A 67 -13.73 -0.12 4.12
CA SER A 67 -13.40 0.67 2.94
C SER A 67 -13.74 2.15 3.17
N ARG A 68 -12.93 3.04 2.62
CA ARG A 68 -13.10 4.49 2.75
C ARG A 68 -13.05 5.16 1.38
N VAL A 69 -13.87 6.19 1.22
CA VAL A 69 -13.84 7.07 0.04
C VAL A 69 -13.47 8.46 0.54
N LEU A 70 -12.34 8.96 0.07
CA LEU A 70 -11.81 10.28 0.40
C LEU A 70 -12.45 11.31 -0.52
N ALA A 71 -12.93 12.40 0.06
CA ALA A 71 -13.42 13.54 -0.70
C ALA A 71 -12.26 14.24 -1.44
N PRO A 72 -12.54 15.01 -2.51
CA PRO A 72 -11.50 15.82 -3.16
C PRO A 72 -10.78 16.71 -2.14
N GLY A 73 -9.46 16.76 -2.22
CA GLY A 73 -8.60 17.47 -1.27
C GLY A 73 -8.24 16.73 0.02
N GLU A 74 -8.95 15.65 0.41
CA GLU A 74 -8.56 14.84 1.57
C GLU A 74 -7.26 14.07 1.30
N GLU A 75 -6.38 14.04 2.29
CA GLU A 75 -5.06 13.43 2.17
C GLU A 75 -5.05 11.97 2.66
N LYS A 76 -4.49 11.10 1.82
CA LYS A 76 -4.03 9.77 2.21
C LYS A 76 -2.51 9.79 2.38
N HIS A 77 -2.05 9.31 3.52
CA HIS A 77 -0.63 9.22 3.82
C HIS A 77 -0.15 7.81 3.52
N ILE A 78 0.86 7.70 2.68
CA ILE A 78 1.49 6.44 2.32
C ILE A 78 2.89 6.44 2.91
N CYS A 79 3.24 5.36 3.58
CA CYS A 79 4.47 5.27 4.32
C CYS A 79 5.66 5.03 3.40
N GLU A 80 6.70 5.79 3.66
CA GLU A 80 8.07 5.55 3.25
C GLU A 80 8.87 5.15 4.50
N VAL A 81 10.07 4.58 4.34
CA VAL A 81 10.82 3.97 5.46
C VAL A 81 10.97 4.91 6.68
N ASP A 82 11.15 6.21 6.45
CA ASP A 82 11.43 7.20 7.49
C ASP A 82 10.45 8.39 7.52
N CYS A 83 9.37 8.38 6.72
CA CYS A 83 8.43 9.51 6.58
C CYS A 83 7.17 9.10 5.81
N HIS A 84 6.20 10.01 5.68
CA HIS A 84 5.01 9.80 4.86
C HIS A 84 4.96 10.77 3.67
N LEU A 85 4.42 10.27 2.55
CA LEU A 85 3.96 11.10 1.45
C LEU A 85 2.43 11.17 1.48
N ALA A 86 1.91 12.39 1.53
CA ALA A 86 0.49 12.69 1.45
C ALA A 86 0.06 12.84 -0.02
N TYR A 87 -1.05 12.21 -0.36
CA TYR A 87 -1.67 12.25 -1.68
C TYR A 87 -3.11 12.73 -1.56
N SER A 88 -3.52 13.66 -2.41
CA SER A 88 -4.92 14.08 -2.53
C SER A 88 -5.29 14.36 -3.98
N VAL A 89 -6.57 14.18 -4.32
CA VAL A 89 -7.10 14.58 -5.62
C VAL A 89 -7.42 16.06 -5.59
N ALA A 90 -6.72 16.84 -6.41
CA ALA A 90 -6.89 18.28 -6.51
C ALA A 90 -7.92 18.67 -7.57
N ALA A 91 -7.94 17.96 -8.70
CA ALA A 91 -8.88 18.20 -9.79
C ALA A 91 -9.08 16.93 -10.62
N ALA A 92 -10.16 16.88 -11.40
CA ALA A 92 -10.38 15.87 -12.41
C ALA A 92 -11.08 16.51 -13.61
N LYS A 93 -10.74 16.06 -14.81
CA LYS A 93 -11.38 16.46 -16.07
C LYS A 93 -11.68 15.22 -16.87
N SER A 94 -12.77 15.27 -17.63
CA SER A 94 -13.20 14.15 -18.46
C SER A 94 -13.51 14.67 -19.87
N GLU A 95 -13.00 14.00 -20.89
CA GLU A 95 -13.23 14.33 -22.30
C GLU A 95 -13.63 13.07 -23.07
N THR A 96 -14.65 13.18 -23.93
CA THR A 96 -15.04 12.07 -24.80
C THR A 96 -14.12 12.05 -26.02
N LEU A 97 -13.45 10.92 -26.24
CA LEU A 97 -12.58 10.69 -27.39
C LEU A 97 -13.40 10.24 -28.61
N GLN A 98 -12.88 10.49 -29.81
CA GLN A 98 -13.48 10.04 -31.07
C GLN A 98 -13.64 8.51 -31.15
N SER A 99 -12.85 7.77 -30.37
CA SER A 99 -12.94 6.30 -30.24
C SER A 99 -14.18 5.82 -29.47
N GLY A 100 -14.98 6.71 -28.88
CA GLY A 100 -16.09 6.36 -27.99
C GLY A 100 -15.66 6.04 -26.54
N GLN A 101 -14.38 6.22 -26.23
CA GLN A 101 -13.85 6.17 -24.86
C GLN A 101 -13.94 7.55 -24.19
N VAL A 102 -13.82 7.58 -22.86
CA VAL A 102 -13.69 8.80 -22.07
C VAL A 102 -12.28 8.85 -21.49
N ARG A 103 -11.57 9.94 -21.77
CA ARG A 103 -10.29 10.26 -21.15
C ARG A 103 -10.54 11.00 -19.85
N HIS A 104 -10.14 10.40 -18.75
CA HIS A 104 -10.08 11.05 -17.45
C HIS A 104 -8.64 11.52 -17.19
N VAL A 105 -8.51 12.81 -16.88
CA VAL A 105 -7.26 13.41 -16.39
C VAL A 105 -7.48 13.79 -14.93
N VAL A 106 -6.83 13.09 -14.02
CA VAL A 106 -6.94 13.30 -12.58
C VAL A 106 -5.68 13.98 -12.08
N THR A 107 -5.79 15.24 -11.64
CA THR A 107 -4.70 15.99 -11.04
C THR A 107 -4.57 15.58 -9.57
N VAL A 108 -3.43 14.97 -9.24
CA VAL A 108 -3.08 14.55 -7.88
C VAL A 108 -2.04 15.50 -7.31
N LYS A 109 -2.25 15.96 -6.09
CA LYS A 109 -1.25 16.63 -5.28
C LYS A 109 -0.48 15.61 -4.47
N VAL A 110 0.85 15.70 -4.53
CA VAL A 110 1.78 14.91 -3.71
C VAL A 110 2.52 15.87 -2.78
N ARG A 111 2.56 15.57 -1.49
CA ARG A 111 3.22 16.40 -0.47
C ARG A 111 4.10 15.54 0.41
N PHE A 112 5.31 16.01 0.69
CA PHE A 112 6.14 15.44 1.74
C PHE A 112 5.60 15.93 3.10
N ASP A 113 5.16 15.01 3.95
CA ASP A 113 4.71 15.33 5.31
C ASP A 113 5.89 15.50 6.28
N GLU A 114 6.35 16.74 6.46
CA GLU A 114 7.53 17.05 7.29
C GLU A 114 7.38 16.69 8.78
N GLN A 115 6.15 16.56 9.27
CA GLN A 115 5.87 16.19 10.66
C GLN A 115 6.15 14.71 10.96
N THR A 116 6.33 13.91 9.92
CA THR A 116 6.50 12.45 10.02
C THR A 116 7.95 12.01 9.82
N ILE A 117 8.87 12.97 9.62
CA ILE A 117 10.28 12.71 9.35
C ILE A 117 10.97 12.18 10.60
N ALA A 118 11.71 11.09 10.43
CA ALA A 118 12.57 10.57 11.47
C ALA A 118 13.63 11.61 11.92
N PRO A 119 13.91 11.76 13.24
CA PRO A 119 14.83 12.79 13.75
C PRO A 119 16.26 12.74 13.18
N TRP A 120 16.71 11.57 12.70
CA TRP A 120 18.04 11.37 12.15
C TRP A 120 18.16 11.70 10.66
N ARG A 121 17.05 11.99 9.97
CA ARG A 121 17.05 12.28 8.53
C ARG A 121 17.37 13.77 8.28
N PRO A 122 18.33 14.10 7.41
CA PRO A 122 18.59 15.49 7.04
C PRO A 122 17.38 16.15 6.36
N LYS A 123 17.12 17.42 6.68
CA LYS A 123 15.97 18.19 6.16
C LYS A 123 16.11 18.59 4.68
N ASP A 124 17.32 18.52 4.14
CA ASP A 124 17.69 18.80 2.76
C ASP A 124 17.82 17.53 1.91
N ALA A 125 17.68 16.34 2.52
CA ALA A 125 17.80 15.07 1.81
C ALA A 125 16.52 14.75 1.03
N SER A 126 16.63 14.73 -0.31
CA SER A 126 15.54 14.34 -1.19
C SER A 126 15.10 12.89 -0.98
N LEU A 127 13.80 12.63 -1.08
CA LEU A 127 13.19 11.30 -1.11
C LEU A 127 12.71 10.98 -2.52
N SER A 128 13.11 9.81 -3.03
CA SER A 128 12.45 9.20 -4.18
C SER A 128 11.30 8.34 -3.66
N PRO A 129 10.05 8.57 -4.09
CA PRO A 129 8.93 7.73 -3.69
C PRO A 129 9.13 6.27 -4.10
N ASN A 130 8.67 5.33 -3.26
CA ASN A 130 8.56 3.92 -3.61
C ASN A 130 7.53 3.69 -4.73
N SER A 131 7.45 2.45 -5.22
CA SER A 131 6.58 2.09 -6.34
C SER A 131 5.10 2.32 -6.00
N ARG A 132 4.40 3.04 -6.89
CA ARG A 132 2.96 3.30 -6.76
C ARG A 132 2.15 2.47 -7.74
N TYR A 133 0.92 2.18 -7.35
CA TYR A 133 -0.11 1.63 -8.21
C TYR A 133 -1.25 2.62 -8.29
N VAL A 134 -1.63 2.99 -9.51
CA VAL A 134 -2.78 3.85 -9.77
C VAL A 134 -3.76 3.19 -10.73
N ALA A 135 -5.04 3.26 -10.40
CA ALA A 135 -6.10 2.81 -11.28
C ALA A 135 -7.39 3.57 -11.01
N LEU A 136 -8.19 3.81 -12.04
CA LEU A 136 -9.61 4.11 -11.85
C LEU A 136 -10.36 2.80 -11.63
N VAL A 137 -11.28 2.80 -10.67
CA VAL A 137 -12.22 1.70 -10.43
C VAL A 137 -13.64 2.19 -10.64
N ASP A 138 -14.41 1.49 -11.47
CA ASP A 138 -15.82 1.79 -11.70
C ASP A 138 -16.74 1.12 -10.67
N SER A 139 -18.03 1.44 -10.75
CA SER A 139 -19.09 0.84 -9.90
C SER A 139 -19.20 -0.68 -10.00
N LYS A 140 -18.71 -1.30 -11.08
CA LYS A 140 -18.70 -2.76 -11.29
C LYS A 140 -17.41 -3.41 -10.78
N GLY A 141 -16.44 -2.62 -10.34
CA GLY A 141 -15.14 -3.09 -9.85
C GLY A 141 -14.10 -3.31 -10.95
N ASN A 142 -14.38 -2.92 -12.20
CA ASN A 142 -13.36 -2.97 -13.26
C ASN A 142 -12.28 -1.95 -12.96
N ARG A 143 -11.03 -2.32 -13.25
CA ARG A 143 -9.85 -1.49 -12.95
C ARG A 143 -9.16 -1.07 -14.24
N TYR A 144 -8.93 0.23 -14.37
CA TYR A 144 -8.25 0.84 -15.50
C TYR A 144 -6.95 1.46 -14.98
N VAL A 145 -5.83 0.77 -15.22
CA VAL A 145 -4.51 1.16 -14.71
C VAL A 145 -4.01 2.40 -15.46
N GLY A 146 -3.48 3.37 -14.72
CA GLY A 146 -2.88 4.58 -15.28
C GLY A 146 -1.36 4.59 -15.18
N SER A 147 -0.73 5.56 -15.85
CA SER A 147 0.72 5.77 -15.71
C SER A 147 1.06 6.33 -14.32
N ILE A 148 2.24 5.95 -13.82
CA ILE A 148 2.80 6.39 -12.54
C ILE A 148 3.97 7.35 -12.71
N ASP A 149 4.33 7.73 -13.94
CA ASP A 149 5.56 8.48 -14.20
C ASP A 149 5.60 9.83 -13.48
N GLY A 150 4.45 10.50 -13.40
CA GLY A 150 4.28 11.73 -12.65
C GLY A 150 4.50 11.61 -11.14
N LEU A 151 4.43 10.40 -10.58
CA LEU A 151 4.52 10.14 -9.13
C LEU A 151 5.95 9.82 -8.65
N LYS A 152 6.93 9.73 -9.56
CA LYS A 152 8.32 9.37 -9.25
C LYS A 152 9.19 10.58 -8.89
N ARG A 153 8.65 11.80 -8.99
CA ARG A 153 9.40 13.02 -8.71
C ARG A 153 9.88 13.03 -7.26
N ARG A 154 11.16 13.34 -7.08
CA ARG A 154 11.78 13.49 -5.77
C ARG A 154 11.24 14.73 -5.06
N LEU A 155 11.10 14.63 -3.74
CA LEU A 155 10.67 15.72 -2.88
C LEU A 155 11.66 15.90 -1.73
N ILE A 156 11.88 17.13 -1.30
CA ILE A 156 12.43 17.42 0.03
C ILE A 156 11.30 17.61 1.06
N PRO A 157 11.57 17.47 2.37
CA PRO A 157 10.66 17.84 3.44
C PRO A 157 9.89 19.14 3.20
N GLY A 158 8.55 19.09 3.32
CA GLY A 158 7.66 20.23 3.12
C GLY A 158 7.33 20.56 1.66
N GLU A 159 8.06 20.00 0.67
CA GLU A 159 7.76 20.21 -0.74
C GLU A 159 6.44 19.54 -1.14
N SER A 160 5.76 20.12 -2.12
CA SER A 160 4.64 19.48 -2.80
C SER A 160 4.66 19.81 -4.29
N TYR A 161 4.07 18.93 -5.09
CA TYR A 161 3.80 19.16 -6.50
C TYR A 161 2.44 18.60 -6.89
N THR A 162 1.93 19.01 -8.04
CA THR A 162 0.78 18.39 -8.70
C THR A 162 1.22 17.67 -9.96
N THR A 163 0.54 16.58 -10.29
CA THR A 163 0.77 15.83 -11.52
C THR A 163 -0.54 15.25 -12.03
N ASP A 164 -0.63 15.08 -13.34
CA ASP A 164 -1.82 14.57 -14.00
C ASP A 164 -1.67 13.07 -14.28
N LEU A 165 -2.67 12.31 -13.83
CA LEU A 165 -2.82 10.89 -14.12
C LEU A 165 -3.88 10.72 -15.20
N VAL A 166 -3.48 10.15 -16.33
CA VAL A 166 -4.36 9.99 -17.50
C VAL A 166 -4.87 8.56 -17.60
N PHE A 167 -6.16 8.40 -17.82
CA PHE A 167 -6.85 7.12 -17.97
C PHE A 167 -7.83 7.20 -19.13
N ASP A 168 -7.73 6.27 -20.08
CA ASP A 168 -8.69 6.13 -21.16
C ASP A 168 -9.59 4.92 -20.84
N ILE A 169 -10.88 5.16 -20.60
CA ILE A 169 -11.83 4.14 -20.12
C ILE A 169 -13.11 4.10 -20.99
N PRO A 170 -13.90 3.02 -20.96
CA PRO A 170 -15.18 2.95 -21.66
C PRO A 170 -16.17 4.02 -21.16
N ALA A 171 -16.93 4.64 -22.07
CA ALA A 171 -17.91 5.70 -21.71
C ALA A 171 -19.05 5.22 -20.78
N ASN A 172 -19.29 3.90 -20.71
CA ASN A 172 -20.27 3.30 -19.82
C ASN A 172 -19.70 2.94 -18.42
N ALA A 173 -18.45 3.31 -18.13
CA ALA A 173 -17.85 3.18 -16.81
C ALA A 173 -18.45 4.20 -15.84
N GLY A 174 -19.59 3.85 -15.23
CA GLY A 174 -20.29 4.71 -14.28
C GLY A 174 -19.57 4.82 -12.94
N GLN A 175 -19.56 6.04 -12.37
CA GLN A 175 -19.02 6.41 -11.05
C GLN A 175 -17.62 5.84 -10.79
N VAL A 176 -16.61 6.52 -11.35
CA VAL A 176 -15.21 6.14 -11.15
C VAL A 176 -14.62 6.75 -9.88
N ARG A 177 -13.74 5.96 -9.24
CA ARG A 177 -12.93 6.39 -8.09
C ARG A 177 -11.46 6.08 -8.37
N LEU A 178 -10.56 6.89 -7.82
CA LEU A 178 -9.12 6.65 -7.94
C LEU A 178 -8.63 5.74 -6.81
N ILE A 179 -7.97 4.64 -7.19
CA ILE A 179 -7.09 3.88 -6.32
C ILE A 179 -5.68 4.45 -6.51
N LEU A 180 -5.06 4.88 -5.41
CA LEU A 180 -3.64 5.21 -5.35
C LEU A 180 -3.08 4.55 -4.08
N ARG A 181 -2.14 3.62 -4.24
CA ARG A 181 -1.59 2.77 -3.15
C ARG A 181 -0.15 2.37 -3.45
N ASN A 182 0.53 1.77 -2.47
CA ASN A 182 1.82 1.11 -2.67
C ASN A 182 1.71 -0.10 -3.60
N ALA A 183 2.72 -0.32 -4.43
CA ALA A 183 2.80 -1.45 -5.35
C ALA A 183 3.69 -2.59 -4.83
N ASP A 184 4.24 -2.47 -3.63
CA ASP A 184 5.20 -3.42 -3.07
C ASP A 184 4.51 -4.75 -2.71
N PRO A 185 4.98 -5.90 -3.24
CA PRO A 185 4.28 -7.18 -3.11
C PRO A 185 4.21 -7.72 -1.68
N GLU A 186 5.23 -7.45 -0.86
CA GLU A 186 5.31 -7.88 0.53
C GLU A 186 4.22 -7.26 1.40
N SER A 187 3.71 -6.09 1.01
CA SER A 187 2.68 -5.36 1.75
C SER A 187 1.34 -6.10 1.84
N VAL A 188 1.15 -7.15 1.03
CA VAL A 188 -0.02 -8.05 1.09
C VAL A 188 0.02 -8.95 2.35
N PHE A 189 1.20 -9.18 2.91
CA PHE A 189 1.38 -9.99 4.12
C PHE A 189 1.44 -9.15 5.39
N ILE A 190 1.42 -7.82 5.29
CA ILE A 190 1.52 -6.95 6.46
C ILE A 190 0.14 -6.79 7.10
N ILE A 191 0.04 -7.18 8.38
CA ILE A 191 -1.19 -7.08 9.16
C ILE A 191 -1.68 -5.63 9.21
N GLY A 192 -2.93 -5.39 8.83
CA GLY A 192 -3.56 -4.07 8.83
C GLY A 192 -3.19 -3.17 7.65
N HIS A 193 -2.37 -3.64 6.71
CA HIS A 193 -2.05 -2.87 5.51
C HIS A 193 -3.18 -2.96 4.47
N GLU A 194 -3.44 -1.86 3.76
CA GLU A 194 -4.53 -1.79 2.80
C GLU A 194 -4.37 -2.72 1.60
N ASN A 195 -3.18 -3.26 1.35
CA ASN A 195 -2.92 -4.23 0.29
C ASN A 195 -3.27 -5.66 0.69
N SER A 196 -3.45 -5.92 1.98
CA SER A 196 -3.76 -7.26 2.49
C SER A 196 -5.08 -7.78 1.94
N PHE A 197 -5.15 -9.11 1.82
CA PHE A 197 -6.33 -9.80 1.30
C PHE A 197 -7.55 -9.48 2.16
N TRP A 198 -8.68 -9.18 1.52
CA TRP A 198 -9.95 -8.76 2.14
C TRP A 198 -9.91 -7.48 2.98
N HIS A 199 -8.75 -6.81 3.11
CA HIS A 199 -8.70 -5.53 3.77
C HIS A 199 -9.46 -4.47 2.96
N GLY A 200 -10.26 -3.66 3.66
CA GLY A 200 -10.97 -2.50 3.13
C GLY A 200 -10.01 -1.54 2.45
N LYS A 201 -10.44 -0.96 1.33
CA LYS A 201 -9.59 -0.13 0.48
C LYS A 201 -9.94 1.35 0.68
N THR A 202 -8.92 2.19 0.65
CA THR A 202 -9.08 3.64 0.63
C THR A 202 -8.96 4.14 -0.80
N THR A 203 -10.03 4.74 -1.30
CA THR A 203 -10.14 5.30 -2.66
C THR A 203 -10.42 6.79 -2.60
N PHE A 204 -10.14 7.52 -3.67
CA PHE A 204 -10.49 8.94 -3.77
C PHE A 204 -11.69 9.11 -4.70
N GLN A 205 -12.63 9.96 -4.28
CA GLN A 205 -13.66 10.49 -5.15
C GLN A 205 -13.04 11.48 -6.14
N LEU A 206 -13.51 11.45 -7.39
CA LEU A 206 -13.15 12.47 -8.36
C LEU A 206 -14.10 13.67 -8.23
N PRO A 207 -13.60 14.92 -8.27
CA PRO A 207 -14.46 16.09 -8.36
C PRO A 207 -15.22 16.07 -9.71
N GLY A 208 -16.47 16.52 -9.66
CA GLY A 208 -17.38 16.62 -10.82
C GLY A 208 -17.21 17.89 -11.61
#